data_AF-A0A963X4W0-F1
#
_entry.id   AF-A0A963X4W0-F1
#
_cell.length_a   1.000
_cell.length_b   1.000
_cell.length_c   1.000
_cell.angle_alpha   90.00
_cell.angle_beta   90.00
_cell.angle_gamma   90.00
#
_symmetry.space_group_name_H-M   'P 1'
#
loop_
_entity.id
_entity.type
_entity.pdbx_description
1 polymer ?
#
loop_
_entity_poly.entity_id
_entity_poly.type
_entity_poly.pdbx_seq_one_letter_code
_entity_poly.pdbx_strand_id
1 'polypeptide(L)'
;MTAAPKMAIWKRAAIRGGGAAALLFVSLEGLILLGKTAKLDTAEALFISLASGAAYAGLWTVFAAVVERMLARVNEAAKGDEP
;
A
#
# COMPACT_ATOMS: atom_id res chain seq x y z
N MET A 1 -25.21 9.39 10.03
CA MET A 1 -24.18 8.85 9.12
C MET A 1 -22.90 8.68 9.91
N THR A 2 -22.52 7.43 10.18
CA THR A 2 -21.34 7.06 10.97
C THR A 2 -20.08 7.51 10.24
N ALA A 3 -19.48 8.61 10.67
CA ALA A 3 -18.18 9.04 10.19
C ALA A 3 -17.17 7.93 10.52
N ALA A 4 -16.77 7.17 9.50
CA ALA A 4 -15.78 6.12 9.65
C ALA A 4 -14.53 6.73 10.32
N PRO A 5 -13.99 6.12 11.39
CA PRO A 5 -12.87 6.69 12.13
C PRO A 5 -11.73 6.96 11.15
N LYS A 6 -11.20 8.19 11.19
CA LYS A 6 -10.11 8.65 10.32
C LYS A 6 -8.85 7.84 10.64
N MET A 7 -8.75 6.64 10.06
CA MET A 7 -7.62 5.75 10.25
C MET A 7 -6.35 6.50 9.84
N ALA A 8 -5.37 6.52 10.74
CA ALA A 8 -4.10 7.15 10.47
C ALA A 8 -3.47 6.56 9.20
N ILE A 9 -2.84 7.42 8.40
CA ILE A 9 -2.36 7.08 7.05
C ILE A 9 -1.40 5.89 7.06
N TRP A 10 -0.56 5.79 8.10
CA TRP A 10 0.35 4.67 8.30
C TRP A 10 -0.37 3.32 8.49
N LYS A 11 -1.54 3.28 9.15
CA LYS A 11 -2.34 2.05 9.27
C LYS A 11 -2.91 1.62 7.91
N ARG A 12 -3.40 2.58 7.11
CA ARG A 12 -3.91 2.29 5.76
C ARG A 12 -2.80 1.84 4.82
N ALA A 13 -1.62 2.44 4.92
CA ALA A 13 -0.45 2.03 4.15
C ALA A 13 0.05 0.64 4.57
N ALA A 14 0.07 0.33 5.88
CA ALA A 14 0.44 -0.99 6.38
C ALA A 14 -0.51 -2.09 5.90
N ILE A 15 -1.83 -1.86 5.94
CA ILE A 15 -2.83 -2.81 5.44
C ILE A 15 -2.64 -3.06 3.93
N ARG A 16 -2.42 -2.00 3.15
CA ARG A 16 -2.20 -2.12 1.70
C ARG A 16 -0.86 -2.77 1.35
N GLY A 17 0.20 -2.42 2.07
CA GLY A 17 1.52 -3.04 1.92
C GLY A 17 1.52 -4.51 2.28
N GLY A 18 0.87 -4.87 3.41
CA GLY A 18 0.68 -6.27 3.81
C GLY A 18 -0.17 -7.05 2.81
N GLY A 19 -1.24 -6.44 2.28
CA GLY A 19 -2.05 -7.04 1.22
C GLY A 19 -1.25 -7.28 -0.06
N ALA A 20 -0.42 -6.33 -0.50
CA ALA A 20 0.45 -6.48 -1.66
C ALA A 20 1.50 -7.58 -1.45
N ALA A 21 2.11 -7.67 -0.26
CA ALA A 21 3.05 -8.73 0.09
C ALA A 21 2.39 -10.10 0.03
N ALA A 22 1.20 -10.25 0.62
CA ALA A 22 0.46 -11.51 0.59
C ALA A 22 0.11 -11.95 -0.85
N LEU A 23 -0.30 -11.00 -1.69
CA LEU A 23 -0.66 -11.27 -3.09
C LEU A 23 0.55 -11.67 -3.92
N LEU A 24 1.70 -11.02 -3.70
CA LEU A 24 2.98 -11.41 -4.30
C LEU A 24 3.45 -12.78 -3.83
N PHE A 25 3.32 -13.08 -2.54
CA PHE A 25 3.69 -14.38 -1.98
C PHE A 25 2.85 -15.51 -2.58
N VAL A 26 1.53 -15.34 -2.64
CA VAL A 26 0.63 -16.31 -3.29
C VAL A 26 0.95 -16.47 -4.78
N SER A 27 1.29 -15.37 -5.47
CA SER A 27 1.68 -15.44 -6.89
C SER A 27 2.99 -16.19 -7.10
N LEU A 28 3.96 -16.00 -6.19
CA LEU A 28 5.23 -16.72 -6.21
C LEU A 28 5.03 -18.21 -5.92
N GLU A 29 4.26 -18.57 -4.89
CA GLU A 29 3.95 -19.97 -4.61
C GLU A 29 3.18 -20.63 -5.76
N GLY A 30 2.22 -19.92 -6.39
CA GLY A 30 1.52 -20.42 -7.57
C GLY A 30 2.46 -20.67 -8.75
N LEU A 31 3.43 -19.79 -8.98
CA LEU A 31 4.44 -19.97 -10.03
C LEU A 31 5.40 -21.13 -9.76
N ILE A 32 5.77 -21.35 -8.49
CA ILE A 32 6.59 -22.48 -8.03
C ILE A 32 5.81 -23.80 -8.24
N LEU A 33 4.54 -23.85 -7.84
CA LEU A 33 3.68 -25.03 -8.05
C LEU A 33 3.49 -25.37 -9.53
N LEU A 34 3.44 -24.37 -10.41
CA LEU A 34 3.35 -24.55 -11.86
C LEU A 34 4.69 -24.94 -12.52
N GLY A 35 5.77 -25.07 -11.74
CA GLY A 35 7.10 -25.45 -12.24
C GLY A 35 7.71 -24.42 -13.22
N LYS A 36 7.20 -23.19 -13.24
CA LYS A 36 7.59 -22.14 -14.20
C LYS A 36 8.68 -21.19 -13.67
N THR A 37 9.12 -21.35 -12.43
CA THR A 37 10.13 -20.47 -11.80
C THR A 37 11.32 -21.22 -11.25
N ALA A 38 12.46 -20.52 -11.18
CA ALA A 38 13.66 -20.97 -10.49
C ALA A 38 13.32 -21.41 -9.05
N LYS A 39 14.08 -22.39 -8.53
CA LYS A 39 13.98 -22.89 -7.14
C LYS A 39 14.35 -21.76 -6.15
N LEU A 40 13.50 -20.76 -6.01
CA LEU A 40 13.57 -19.80 -4.92
C LEU A 40 13.18 -20.55 -3.65
N ASP A 41 14.05 -20.47 -2.65
CA ASP A 41 13.74 -21.00 -1.34
C ASP A 41 12.58 -20.20 -0.73
N THR A 42 11.76 -20.85 0.11
CA THR A 42 10.59 -20.22 0.72
C THR A 42 10.99 -18.96 1.49
N ALA A 43 12.18 -18.97 2.13
CA ALA A 43 12.74 -17.82 2.82
C ALA A 43 13.03 -16.62 1.88
N GLU A 44 13.54 -16.87 0.69
CA GLU A 44 13.80 -15.83 -0.32
C GLU A 44 12.50 -15.25 -0.88
N ALA A 45 11.52 -16.10 -1.18
CA ALA A 45 10.19 -15.66 -1.62
C ALA A 45 9.49 -14.79 -0.55
N LEU A 46 9.63 -15.17 0.72
CA LEU A 46 9.09 -14.40 1.84
C LEU A 46 9.82 -13.07 1.99
N PHE A 47 11.14 -13.04 1.88
CA PHE A 47 11.91 -11.80 1.95
C PHE A 47 11.58 -10.84 0.80
N ILE A 48 11.48 -11.34 -0.42
CA ILE A 48 11.15 -10.54 -1.62
C ILE A 48 9.73 -9.98 -1.51
N SER A 49 8.76 -10.80 -1.09
CA SER A 49 7.37 -10.35 -0.93
C SER A 49 7.25 -9.31 0.19
N LEU A 50 7.96 -9.49 1.31
CA LEU A 50 7.97 -8.54 2.43
C LEU A 50 8.66 -7.23 2.05
N ALA A 51 9.81 -7.28 1.39
CA ALA A 51 10.54 -6.10 0.93
C ALA A 51 9.73 -5.32 -0.12
N SER A 52 9.08 -6.02 -1.05
CA SER A 52 8.21 -5.41 -2.05
C SER A 52 6.97 -4.79 -1.42
N GLY A 53 6.35 -5.48 -0.45
CA GLY A 53 5.22 -4.94 0.31
C GLY A 53 5.59 -3.70 1.14
N ALA A 54 6.78 -3.69 1.75
CA ALA A 54 7.29 -2.54 2.48
C ALA A 54 7.59 -1.35 1.55
N ALA A 55 8.19 -1.60 0.39
CA ALA A 55 8.42 -0.58 -0.63
C ALA A 55 7.09 0.01 -1.13
N TYR A 56 6.09 -0.84 -1.38
CA TYR A 56 4.74 -0.41 -1.78
C TYR A 56 4.05 0.40 -0.69
N ALA A 57 4.18 0.00 0.58
CA ALA A 57 3.66 0.75 1.72
C ALA A 57 4.30 2.15 1.81
N GLY A 58 5.62 2.24 1.60
CA GLY A 58 6.38 3.50 1.58
C GLY A 58 5.99 4.42 0.43
N LEU A 59 5.85 3.89 -0.78
CA LEU A 59 5.33 4.64 -1.92
C LEU A 59 3.92 5.16 -1.65
N TRP A 60 3.08 4.33 -1.04
CA TRP A 60 1.70 4.70 -0.72
C TRP A 60 1.62 5.78 0.38
N THR A 61 2.46 5.74 1.41
CA THR A 61 2.49 6.80 2.44
C THR A 61 2.90 8.14 1.84
N VAL A 62 3.91 8.16 0.96
CA VAL A 62 4.34 9.39 0.29
C VAL A 62 3.21 9.94 -0.59
N PHE A 63 2.58 9.07 -1.40
CA PHE A 63 1.46 9.47 -2.24
C PHE A 63 0.28 10.01 -1.41
N ALA A 64 -0.09 9.31 -0.33
CA ALA A 64 -1.16 9.75 0.56
C ALA A 64 -0.86 11.11 1.22
N ALA A 65 0.39 11.38 1.60
CA ALA A 65 0.81 12.67 2.15
C ALA A 65 0.72 13.80 1.10
N VAL A 66 1.06 13.52 -0.17
CA VAL A 66 0.90 14.47 -1.27
C VAL A 66 -0.57 14.78 -1.53
N VAL A 67 -1.41 13.74 -1.60
CA VAL A 67 -2.86 13.90 -1.80
C VAL A 67 -3.50 14.66 -0.64
N GLU A 68 -3.08 14.40 0.61
CA GLU A 68 -3.58 15.14 1.77
C GLU A 68 -3.22 16.63 1.71
N ARG A 69 -2.00 16.97 1.24
CA ARG A 69 -1.62 18.37 0.96
C ARG A 69 -2.43 18.99 -0.18
N MET A 70 -2.71 18.26 -1.24
CA MET A 70 -3.56 18.75 -2.34
C MET A 70 -5.00 18.98 -1.89
N LEU A 71 -5.58 18.03 -1.14
CA LEU A 71 -6.93 18.18 -0.57
C LEU A 71 -7.01 19.33 0.43
N ALA A 72 -5.96 19.58 1.22
CA ALA A 72 -5.90 20.75 2.08
C ALA A 72 -5.95 22.05 1.28
N ARG A 73 -5.18 22.16 0.20
CA ARG A 73 -5.21 23.33 -0.70
C ARG A 73 -6.55 23.51 -1.41
N VAL A 74 -7.18 22.42 -1.85
CA VAL A 74 -8.51 22.46 -2.48
C VAL A 74 -9.58 22.88 -1.46
N ASN A 75 -9.52 22.40 -0.22
CA ASN A 75 -10.44 22.82 0.83
C ASN A 75 -10.22 24.29 1.27
N GLU A 76 -8.99 24.78 1.26
CA GLU A 76 -8.71 26.20 1.49
C GLU A 76 -9.22 27.07 0.34
N ALA A 77 -9.03 26.65 -0.91
CA ALA A 77 -9.58 27.34 -2.08
C ALA A 77 -11.12 27.33 -2.07
N ALA A 78 -11.74 26.21 -1.70
CA ALA A 78 -13.20 26.10 -1.60
C ALA A 78 -13.81 26.92 -0.47
N LYS A 79 -13.04 27.28 0.57
CA LYS A 79 -13.47 28.21 1.64
C LYS A 79 -13.25 29.69 1.28
N GLY A 80 -12.47 29.97 0.24
CA GLY A 80 -12.31 31.33 -0.30
C GLY A 80 -13.45 31.77 -1.22
N ASP A 81 -14.31 30.84 -1.62
CA ASP A 81 -15.48 31.05 -2.50
C ASP A 81 -16.82 31.04 -1.72
N GLU A 82 -16.81 31.40 -0.43
CA GLU A 82 -18.03 31.89 0.24
C GLU A 82 -18.10 33.41 0.06
N PRO A 83 -19.05 33.95 -0.74
CA PRO A 83 -19.27 35.39 -0.87
C PRO A 83 -19.83 36.03 0.41
#